data_AF-A0A2E3PIC9-F1
#
_entry.id   AF-A0A2E3PIC9-F1
#
_cell.length_a   1.000
_cell.length_b   1.000
_cell.length_c   1.000
_cell.angle_alpha   90.00
_cell.angle_beta   90.00
_cell.angle_gamma   90.00
#
_symmetry.space_group_name_H-M   'P 1'
#
loop_
_entity.id
_entity.type
_entity.pdbx_description
1 polymer ?
#
loop_
_entity_poly.entity_id
_entity_poly.type
_entity_poly.pdbx_seq_one_letter_code
_entity_poly.pdbx_strand_id
1 'polypeptide(L)'
;MAFRIGSNANDIFNASAASDIFLTLGGNDQISVGGGTDIVFAGNGNDTITVGGGTNIVFGGAGADVFEFEAGATGVTMIRDFEDGTDQIDLSDLGITDVSELTITAANGGSVITIGALEIQVNVAPGSLSNADFIFAEAAPAQIIDFEGLDNASGYADTVPDGHAGFTWTNFSMLETDEYETVYTSGYTASSGDNVAINLWGDPASIASDTNFDLESVNLAAAWNEGLQVTVAGYDNGNYLGEQTFTLAYGVSQTFELDDSIFDSVDEVVFTSFGGTEVDTDDGAGTHFALDDLVIL
;
A
#
# COMPACT_ATOMS: atom_id res chain seq x y z
N MET A 1 24.79 -25.50 13.19
CA MET A 1 24.95 -25.39 14.65
C MET A 1 26.36 -25.03 15.01
N ALA A 2 26.59 -23.73 14.97
CA ALA A 2 27.67 -23.05 15.64
C ALA A 2 27.19 -22.50 16.99
N PHE A 3 28.14 -22.33 17.90
CA PHE A 3 27.95 -21.61 19.16
C PHE A 3 28.84 -20.37 19.10
N ARG A 4 28.24 -19.19 19.24
CA ARG A 4 28.90 -17.89 19.08
C ARG A 4 28.83 -17.15 20.41
N ILE A 5 29.99 -16.65 20.86
CA ILE A 5 30.11 -15.91 22.12
C ILE A 5 30.77 -14.57 21.82
N GLY A 6 30.14 -13.49 22.29
CA GLY A 6 30.67 -12.13 22.25
C GLY A 6 31.46 -11.74 23.49
N SER A 7 31.52 -10.44 23.75
CA SER A 7 32.31 -9.77 24.75
C SER A 7 31.47 -8.71 25.50
N ASN A 8 32.09 -7.87 26.33
CA ASN A 8 31.35 -6.72 26.92
C ASN A 8 31.53 -5.44 26.09
N ALA A 9 31.87 -5.59 24.81
CA ALA A 9 32.05 -4.52 23.86
C ALA A 9 31.23 -4.85 22.61
N ASN A 10 30.92 -3.83 21.82
CA ASN A 10 30.12 -3.97 20.61
C ASN A 10 30.73 -5.01 19.65
N ASP A 11 29.96 -6.05 19.37
CA ASP A 11 30.30 -7.16 18.50
C ASP A 11 29.42 -7.17 17.24
N ILE A 12 29.94 -7.77 16.17
CA ILE A 12 29.19 -7.99 14.92
C ILE A 12 29.20 -9.47 14.60
N PHE A 13 28.02 -10.07 14.54
CA PHE A 13 27.84 -11.47 14.17
C PHE A 13 27.00 -11.60 12.91
N ASN A 14 27.49 -12.44 11.99
CA ASN A 14 26.76 -12.82 10.78
C ASN A 14 26.73 -14.36 10.69
N ALA A 15 25.53 -14.93 10.72
CA ALA A 15 25.29 -16.36 10.50
C ALA A 15 24.69 -16.64 9.12
N SER A 16 24.60 -17.93 8.80
CA SER A 16 24.00 -18.42 7.56
C SER A 16 22.70 -19.15 7.89
N ALA A 17 22.07 -19.82 6.92
CA ALA A 17 20.79 -20.52 7.09
C ALA A 17 20.83 -21.78 7.99
N ALA A 18 21.81 -21.93 8.88
CA ALA A 18 21.92 -23.08 9.78
C ALA A 18 21.65 -22.64 11.22
N SER A 19 20.86 -23.44 11.94
CA SER A 19 20.60 -23.26 13.37
C SER A 19 21.86 -22.98 14.17
N ASP A 20 21.90 -21.88 14.90
CA ASP A 20 23.02 -21.36 15.70
C ASP A 20 22.54 -20.94 17.11
N ILE A 21 23.50 -20.74 18.02
CA ILE A 21 23.23 -20.16 19.34
C ILE A 21 24.20 -19.00 19.56
N PHE A 22 23.66 -17.86 19.99
CA PHE A 22 24.38 -16.62 20.24
C PHE A 22 24.29 -16.23 21.71
N LEU A 23 25.43 -15.82 22.26
CA LEU A 23 25.55 -15.22 23.59
C LEU A 23 26.51 -14.05 23.50
N THR A 24 26.02 -12.83 23.24
CA THR A 24 26.90 -11.69 22.91
C THR A 24 27.32 -10.89 24.14
N LEU A 25 26.60 -11.03 25.26
CA LEU A 25 26.91 -10.54 26.62
C LEU A 25 26.61 -9.06 26.82
N GLY A 26 27.38 -8.15 26.25
CA GLY A 26 26.99 -6.74 26.29
C GLY A 26 27.87 -5.82 25.48
N GLY A 27 27.48 -4.56 25.42
CA GLY A 27 27.84 -3.70 24.29
C GLY A 27 26.62 -3.55 23.39
N ASN A 28 26.71 -2.64 22.42
CA ASN A 28 25.66 -2.48 21.42
C ASN A 28 26.02 -3.35 20.22
N ASP A 29 25.41 -4.52 20.13
CA ASP A 29 25.76 -5.58 19.20
C ASP A 29 24.91 -5.53 17.93
N GLN A 30 25.48 -6.02 16.82
CA GLN A 30 24.75 -6.26 15.57
C GLN A 30 24.76 -7.76 15.28
N ILE A 31 23.59 -8.39 15.28
CA ILE A 31 23.44 -9.84 15.23
C ILE A 31 22.52 -10.21 14.06
N SER A 32 23.09 -10.73 12.97
CA SER A 32 22.30 -11.39 11.92
C SER A 32 22.31 -12.90 12.15
N VAL A 33 21.14 -13.45 12.47
CA VAL A 33 20.98 -14.90 12.73
C VAL A 33 20.79 -15.72 11.47
N GLY A 34 20.39 -15.09 10.36
CA GLY A 34 20.05 -15.79 9.13
C GLY A 34 18.82 -16.68 9.30
N GLY A 35 18.83 -17.82 8.62
CA GLY A 35 17.71 -18.77 8.67
C GLY A 35 17.97 -19.96 9.60
N GLY A 36 16.92 -20.71 9.95
CA GLY A 36 17.08 -22.01 10.60
C GLY A 36 16.35 -22.11 11.94
N THR A 37 17.07 -22.47 13.00
CA THR A 37 16.47 -22.53 14.35
C THR A 37 17.48 -21.96 15.32
N ASP A 38 17.28 -20.71 15.67
CA ASP A 38 18.32 -19.92 16.32
C ASP A 38 17.89 -19.51 17.72
N ILE A 39 18.87 -19.45 18.63
CA ILE A 39 18.66 -18.97 20.00
C ILE A 39 19.62 -17.82 20.24
N VAL A 40 19.10 -16.64 20.53
CA VAL A 40 19.89 -15.43 20.75
C VAL A 40 19.70 -14.91 22.17
N PHE A 41 20.82 -14.61 22.82
CA PHE A 41 20.88 -13.79 24.02
C PHE A 41 21.84 -12.64 23.75
N ALA A 42 21.31 -11.44 23.46
CA ALA A 42 22.15 -10.30 23.10
C ALA A 42 22.79 -9.67 24.36
N GLY A 43 21.98 -9.38 25.38
CA GLY A 43 22.48 -9.11 26.72
C GLY A 43 22.31 -7.64 27.10
N ASN A 44 23.36 -6.97 27.56
CA ASN A 44 23.25 -5.56 27.97
C ASN A 44 23.74 -4.62 26.88
N GLY A 45 22.94 -3.64 26.50
CA GLY A 45 23.28 -2.63 25.50
C GLY A 45 22.10 -2.44 24.57
N ASN A 46 22.22 -1.50 23.63
CA ASN A 46 21.20 -1.33 22.60
C ASN A 46 21.59 -2.19 21.41
N ASP A 47 20.95 -3.35 21.30
CA ASP A 47 21.29 -4.37 20.32
C ASP A 47 20.39 -4.27 19.08
N THR A 48 20.95 -4.60 17.92
CA THR A 48 20.20 -4.75 16.67
C THR A 48 20.28 -6.20 16.22
N ILE A 49 19.14 -6.86 16.15
CA ILE A 49 19.03 -8.28 15.87
C ILE A 49 18.23 -8.47 14.59
N THR A 50 18.93 -8.78 13.51
CA THR A 50 18.34 -9.09 12.20
C THR A 50 17.95 -10.57 12.15
N VAL A 51 16.66 -10.83 12.03
CA VAL A 51 16.03 -12.14 12.06
C VAL A 51 15.57 -12.54 10.67
N GLY A 52 16.21 -13.58 10.13
CA GLY A 52 15.76 -14.23 8.90
C GLY A 52 14.69 -15.28 9.18
N GLY A 53 14.44 -16.14 8.19
CA GLY A 53 13.38 -17.16 8.29
C GLY A 53 13.67 -18.31 9.27
N GLY A 54 12.68 -19.16 9.51
CA GLY A 54 12.82 -20.36 10.36
C GLY A 54 12.14 -20.22 11.72
N THR A 55 12.73 -20.79 12.77
CA THR A 55 12.15 -20.80 14.13
C THR A 55 13.13 -20.26 15.15
N ASN A 56 12.92 -19.03 15.59
CA ASN A 56 13.91 -18.30 16.39
C ASN A 56 13.39 -18.03 17.80
N ILE A 57 14.27 -18.08 18.79
CA ILE A 57 14.00 -17.62 20.15
C ILE A 57 15.01 -16.52 20.46
N VAL A 58 14.51 -15.31 20.69
CA VAL A 58 15.34 -14.12 20.82
C VAL A 58 15.09 -13.47 22.17
N PHE A 59 16.19 -13.12 22.83
CA PHE A 59 16.22 -12.28 24.01
C PHE A 59 17.10 -11.06 23.69
N GLY A 60 16.52 -9.87 23.70
CA GLY A 60 17.26 -8.61 23.54
C GLY A 60 18.10 -8.35 24.78
N GLY A 61 17.44 -8.36 25.94
CA GLY A 61 18.06 -8.19 27.23
C GLY A 61 17.78 -6.82 27.79
N ALA A 62 18.81 -6.05 28.13
CA ALA A 62 18.65 -4.75 28.77
C ALA A 62 19.21 -3.65 27.88
N GLY A 63 18.36 -2.72 27.47
CA GLY A 63 18.69 -1.61 26.59
C GLY A 63 17.47 -1.30 25.74
N ALA A 64 17.63 -0.41 24.76
CA ALA A 64 16.62 -0.21 23.73
C ALA A 64 17.03 -1.04 22.52
N ASP A 65 16.39 -2.19 22.35
CA ASP A 65 16.75 -3.18 21.35
C ASP A 65 15.86 -3.08 20.11
N VAL A 66 16.42 -3.43 18.95
CA VAL A 66 15.70 -3.44 17.67
C VAL A 66 15.72 -4.85 17.08
N PHE A 67 14.54 -5.41 16.84
CA PHE A 67 14.35 -6.71 16.20
C PHE A 67 13.92 -6.51 14.74
N GLU A 68 14.88 -6.60 13.83
CA GLU A 68 14.69 -6.35 12.39
C GLU A 68 14.35 -7.63 11.65
N PHE A 69 13.35 -7.59 10.77
CA PHE A 69 12.95 -8.74 9.95
C PHE A 69 13.26 -8.50 8.48
N GLU A 70 14.08 -9.39 7.90
CA GLU A 70 14.49 -9.29 6.49
C GLU A 70 13.31 -9.53 5.53
N ALA A 71 13.33 -8.86 4.39
CA ALA A 71 12.40 -9.11 3.29
C ALA A 71 12.29 -10.61 2.95
N GLY A 72 11.06 -11.13 2.95
CA GLY A 72 10.80 -12.55 2.68
C GLY A 72 11.09 -13.51 3.84
N ALA A 73 11.31 -13.00 5.06
CA ALA A 73 11.33 -13.82 6.26
C ALA A 73 10.03 -14.62 6.42
N THR A 74 10.14 -15.87 6.85
CA THR A 74 9.02 -16.79 7.06
C THR A 74 9.24 -17.63 8.31
N GLY A 75 8.18 -18.20 8.88
CA GLY A 75 8.28 -19.04 10.08
C GLY A 75 7.93 -18.29 11.36
N VAL A 76 8.53 -18.65 12.49
CA VAL A 76 8.10 -18.20 13.81
C VAL A 76 9.28 -17.63 14.60
N THR A 77 9.21 -16.38 15.01
CA THR A 77 10.18 -15.76 15.91
C THR A 77 9.52 -15.46 17.25
N MET A 78 10.14 -15.91 18.33
CA MET A 78 9.67 -15.72 19.69
C MET A 78 10.60 -14.75 20.42
N ILE A 79 10.20 -13.50 20.53
CA ILE A 79 10.89 -12.48 21.33
C ILE A 79 10.35 -12.59 22.75
N ARG A 80 11.20 -12.99 23.69
CA ARG A 80 10.74 -13.48 25.00
C ARG A 80 10.76 -12.42 26.11
N ASP A 81 11.45 -11.31 25.90
CA ASP A 81 11.67 -10.25 26.88
C ASP A 81 11.42 -8.83 26.34
N PHE A 82 10.64 -8.71 25.25
CA PHE A 82 10.27 -7.42 24.66
C PHE A 82 9.70 -6.45 25.71
N GLU A 83 10.28 -5.26 25.80
CA GLU A 83 9.90 -4.16 26.70
C GLU A 83 9.16 -3.05 25.94
N ASP A 84 7.83 -3.01 26.12
CA ASP A 84 6.93 -1.96 25.60
C ASP A 84 7.44 -0.55 25.95
N GLY A 85 7.51 0.31 24.93
CA GLY A 85 8.01 1.68 25.03
C GLY A 85 9.53 1.82 25.14
N THR A 86 10.29 0.73 25.03
CA THR A 86 11.77 0.73 25.02
C THR A 86 12.32 0.02 23.78
N ASP A 87 11.85 -1.19 23.52
CA ASP A 87 12.26 -1.98 22.35
C ASP A 87 11.39 -1.68 21.13
N GLN A 88 11.91 -1.98 19.94
CA GLN A 88 11.18 -1.83 18.70
C GLN A 88 11.31 -3.07 17.80
N ILE A 89 10.26 -3.35 17.04
CA ILE A 89 10.27 -4.34 15.97
C ILE A 89 10.36 -3.61 14.64
N ASP A 90 11.42 -3.85 13.89
CA ASP A 90 11.60 -3.24 12.58
C ASP A 90 11.02 -4.13 11.48
N LEU A 91 9.99 -3.61 10.83
CA LEU A 91 9.24 -4.22 9.74
C LEU A 91 9.43 -3.44 8.43
N SER A 92 10.34 -2.46 8.38
CA SER A 92 10.49 -1.59 7.21
C SER A 92 10.88 -2.35 5.95
N ASP A 93 11.69 -3.40 6.10
CA ASP A 93 12.09 -4.28 4.99
C ASP A 93 10.98 -5.23 4.53
N LEU A 94 9.86 -5.30 5.25
CA LEU A 94 8.66 -6.07 4.88
C LEU A 94 7.64 -5.25 4.09
N GLY A 95 7.86 -3.94 3.91
CA GLY A 95 6.95 -3.03 3.20
C GLY A 95 5.74 -2.59 4.02
N ILE A 96 5.70 -2.88 5.32
CA ILE A 96 4.59 -2.49 6.19
C ILE A 96 4.70 -1.01 6.55
N THR A 97 3.66 -0.22 6.34
CA THR A 97 3.69 1.23 6.58
C THR A 97 2.92 1.67 7.83
N ASP A 98 1.94 0.88 8.28
CA ASP A 98 1.18 1.16 9.51
C ASP A 98 0.81 -0.11 10.30
N VAL A 99 0.54 0.05 11.60
CA VAL A 99 0.12 -1.06 12.47
C VAL A 99 -1.22 -1.67 12.04
N SER A 100 -2.07 -0.93 11.35
CA SER A 100 -3.36 -1.38 10.86
C SER A 100 -3.25 -2.49 9.81
N GLU A 101 -2.14 -2.57 9.09
CA GLU A 101 -1.81 -3.66 8.17
C GLU A 101 -1.47 -4.97 8.91
N LEU A 102 -1.19 -4.90 10.22
CA LEU A 102 -0.79 -6.05 11.02
C LEU A 102 -1.98 -6.80 11.60
N THR A 103 -1.95 -8.13 11.46
CA THR A 103 -2.86 -9.00 12.22
C THR A 103 -2.26 -9.33 13.58
N ILE A 104 -2.68 -8.62 14.63
CA ILE A 104 -2.23 -8.83 16.01
C ILE A 104 -3.29 -9.58 16.82
N THR A 105 -2.97 -10.79 17.27
CA THR A 105 -3.89 -11.64 18.04
C THR A 105 -3.36 -11.96 19.44
N ALA A 106 -4.26 -12.12 20.40
CA ALA A 106 -3.88 -12.49 21.76
C ALA A 106 -3.39 -13.95 21.82
N ALA A 107 -2.27 -14.18 22.48
CA ALA A 107 -1.72 -15.51 22.73
C ALA A 107 -1.40 -15.70 24.22
N ASN A 108 -1.11 -16.95 24.61
CA ASN A 108 -0.77 -17.25 26.00
C ASN A 108 0.56 -16.58 26.37
N GLY A 109 0.48 -15.50 27.16
CA GLY A 109 1.64 -14.74 27.61
C GLY A 109 1.93 -13.47 26.81
N GLY A 110 1.10 -13.09 25.82
CA GLY A 110 1.27 -11.84 25.07
C GLY A 110 0.51 -11.82 23.74
N SER A 111 1.22 -11.56 22.64
CA SER A 111 0.65 -11.38 21.31
C SER A 111 1.35 -12.22 20.25
N VAL A 112 0.62 -12.54 19.18
CA VAL A 112 1.15 -13.04 17.91
C VAL A 112 0.82 -12.00 16.85
N ILE A 113 1.84 -11.48 16.19
CA ILE A 113 1.76 -10.61 15.01
C ILE A 113 1.97 -11.51 13.79
N THR A 114 1.01 -11.52 12.87
CA THR A 114 1.06 -12.36 11.66
C THR A 114 1.18 -11.49 10.41
N ILE A 115 2.19 -11.76 9.59
CA ILE A 115 2.51 -11.08 8.33
C ILE A 115 2.76 -12.16 7.27
N GLY A 116 1.77 -12.45 6.42
CA GLY A 116 1.86 -13.55 5.45
C GLY A 116 2.19 -14.89 6.12
N ALA A 117 3.39 -15.41 5.86
CA ALA A 117 3.90 -16.67 6.44
C ALA A 117 4.86 -16.48 7.63
N LEU A 118 5.02 -15.24 8.11
CA LEU A 118 5.81 -14.88 9.29
C LEU A 118 4.89 -14.70 10.50
N GLU A 119 5.29 -15.27 11.64
CA GLU A 119 4.68 -15.06 12.95
C GLU A 119 5.72 -14.52 13.93
N ILE A 120 5.42 -13.39 14.56
CA ILE A 120 6.25 -12.79 15.61
C ILE A 120 5.49 -12.86 16.93
N GLN A 121 6.07 -13.54 17.91
CA GLN A 121 5.47 -13.70 19.25
C GLN A 121 6.21 -12.82 20.25
N VAL A 122 5.46 -11.97 20.95
CA VAL A 122 5.98 -11.09 22.00
C VAL A 122 5.22 -11.30 23.31
N ASN A 123 5.87 -10.98 24.42
CA ASN A 123 5.32 -11.05 25.79
C ASN A 123 4.47 -9.83 26.20
N VAL A 124 3.97 -9.06 25.24
CA VAL A 124 3.14 -7.86 25.44
C VAL A 124 1.73 -8.13 24.92
N ALA A 125 0.70 -7.57 25.58
CA ALA A 125 -0.69 -7.77 25.19
C ALA A 125 -1.04 -6.99 23.90
N PRO A 126 -1.98 -7.46 23.05
CA PRO A 126 -2.22 -6.82 21.74
C PRO A 126 -2.60 -5.34 21.82
N GLY A 127 -3.38 -4.95 22.83
CA GLY A 127 -3.80 -3.56 23.01
C GLY A 127 -2.75 -2.63 23.61
N SER A 128 -1.56 -3.15 23.95
CA SER A 128 -0.41 -2.36 24.37
C SER A 128 0.52 -2.04 23.20
N LEU A 129 0.49 -2.84 22.13
CA LEU A 129 1.28 -2.59 20.93
C LEU A 129 0.70 -1.42 20.13
N SER A 130 1.54 -0.44 19.83
CA SER A 130 1.21 0.82 19.18
C SER A 130 2.25 1.13 18.08
N ASN A 131 2.02 2.19 17.30
CA ASN A 131 3.00 2.62 16.28
C ASN A 131 4.39 2.95 16.87
N ALA A 132 4.53 3.16 18.18
CA ALA A 132 5.82 3.41 18.80
C ALA A 132 6.68 2.12 18.94
N ASP A 133 6.04 0.96 18.98
CA ASP A 133 6.69 -0.35 19.14
C ASP A 133 7.24 -0.91 17.83
N PHE A 134 6.95 -0.23 16.71
CA PHE A 134 7.33 -0.66 15.37
C PHE A 134 8.15 0.42 14.67
N ILE A 135 9.07 -0.03 13.82
CA ILE A 135 9.65 0.78 12.75
C ILE A 135 9.03 0.29 11.45
N PHE A 136 8.39 1.20 10.73
CA PHE A 136 7.67 0.93 9.49
C PHE A 136 8.48 1.39 8.28
N ALA A 137 8.12 0.87 7.11
CA ALA A 137 8.61 1.35 5.84
C ALA A 137 8.22 2.82 5.66
N GLU A 138 9.06 3.59 4.96
CA GLU A 138 8.59 4.88 4.47
C GLU A 138 7.46 4.63 3.47
N ALA A 139 6.27 5.18 3.74
CA ALA A 139 5.20 5.20 2.76
C ALA A 139 5.72 5.82 1.46
N ALA A 140 5.43 5.19 0.32
CA ALA A 140 5.78 5.74 -0.97
C ALA A 140 5.21 7.17 -1.07
N PRO A 141 5.92 8.13 -1.69
CA PRO A 141 5.37 9.47 -1.82
C PRO A 141 4.15 9.41 -2.74
N ALA A 142 3.00 9.84 -2.22
CA ALA A 142 1.77 10.01 -3.00
C ALA A 142 2.06 10.68 -4.35
N GLN A 143 1.78 9.98 -5.43
CA GLN A 143 1.87 10.50 -6.78
C GLN A 143 0.47 10.91 -7.23
N ILE A 144 0.35 12.16 -7.66
CA ILE A 144 -0.84 12.62 -8.37
C ILE A 144 -0.63 12.30 -9.83
N ILE A 145 -1.51 11.47 -10.38
CA ILE A 145 -1.65 11.29 -11.83
C ILE A 145 -2.68 12.30 -12.30
N ASP A 146 -2.20 13.30 -13.03
CA ASP A 146 -3.03 14.27 -13.74
C ASP A 146 -2.93 14.06 -15.26
N PHE A 147 -3.67 14.86 -16.01
CA PHE A 147 -3.69 14.81 -17.47
C PHE A 147 -3.11 16.07 -18.14
N GLU A 148 -2.63 17.03 -17.34
CA GLU A 148 -2.18 18.35 -17.76
C GLU A 148 -0.88 18.34 -18.57
N GLY A 149 -0.10 17.26 -18.44
CA GLY A 149 1.11 17.06 -19.24
C GLY A 149 0.85 16.59 -20.68
N LEU A 150 -0.39 16.24 -21.02
CA LEU A 150 -0.76 15.67 -22.30
C LEU A 150 -1.38 16.71 -23.23
N ASP A 151 -0.81 16.86 -24.42
CA ASP A 151 -1.31 17.80 -25.44
C ASP A 151 -2.37 17.10 -26.31
N ASN A 152 -3.60 17.63 -26.32
CA ASN A 152 -4.69 17.18 -27.20
C ASN A 152 -4.92 18.22 -28.30
N ALA A 153 -4.23 18.05 -29.42
CA ALA A 153 -4.25 19.01 -30.53
C ALA A 153 -5.64 19.22 -31.19
N SER A 154 -6.66 18.44 -30.80
CA SER A 154 -8.02 18.51 -31.34
C SER A 154 -9.09 18.87 -30.31
N GLY A 155 -8.72 19.06 -29.04
CA GLY A 155 -9.64 19.31 -27.93
C GLY A 155 -10.53 18.10 -27.56
N TYR A 156 -10.50 17.00 -28.33
CA TYR A 156 -11.41 15.88 -28.16
C TYR A 156 -10.88 14.52 -28.65
N ALA A 157 -10.95 13.52 -27.77
CA ALA A 157 -10.97 12.09 -28.07
C ALA A 157 -9.70 11.42 -28.60
N ASP A 158 -8.53 12.03 -28.42
CA ASP A 158 -7.28 11.26 -28.49
C ASP A 158 -7.24 10.27 -27.32
N THR A 159 -6.82 9.03 -27.56
CA THR A 159 -6.69 8.02 -26.48
C THR A 159 -5.62 8.46 -25.48
N VAL A 160 -5.82 8.20 -24.19
CA VAL A 160 -4.75 8.37 -23.20
C VAL A 160 -3.56 7.49 -23.63
N PRO A 161 -2.34 8.04 -23.76
CA PRO A 161 -1.21 7.26 -24.25
C PRO A 161 -0.84 6.10 -23.32
N ASP A 162 -0.55 4.93 -23.90
CA ASP A 162 0.04 3.82 -23.17
C ASP A 162 1.32 4.27 -22.47
N GLY A 163 1.45 3.93 -21.19
CA GLY A 163 2.58 4.32 -20.34
C GLY A 163 2.45 5.72 -19.73
N HIS A 164 1.33 6.44 -19.91
CA HIS A 164 1.08 7.66 -19.15
C HIS A 164 1.11 7.36 -17.65
N ALA A 165 1.95 8.09 -16.92
CA ALA A 165 2.32 7.84 -15.54
C ALA A 165 2.79 6.39 -15.21
N GLY A 166 3.22 5.62 -16.22
CA GLY A 166 3.61 4.21 -16.04
C GLY A 166 2.49 3.19 -16.16
N PHE A 167 1.27 3.61 -16.51
CA PHE A 167 0.09 2.74 -16.58
C PHE A 167 -0.32 2.42 -18.02
N THR A 168 -0.97 1.27 -18.19
CA THR A 168 -1.76 0.95 -19.38
C THR A 168 -3.17 1.47 -19.20
N TRP A 169 -3.68 2.22 -20.18
CA TRP A 169 -4.99 2.87 -20.12
C TRP A 169 -5.92 2.24 -21.15
N THR A 170 -7.04 1.66 -20.71
CA THR A 170 -8.03 1.02 -21.59
C THR A 170 -9.33 1.81 -21.61
N ASN A 171 -9.83 2.11 -22.81
CA ASN A 171 -11.08 2.83 -23.07
C ASN A 171 -11.17 4.25 -22.47
N PHE A 172 -10.03 4.83 -22.10
CA PHE A 172 -9.92 6.23 -21.74
C PHE A 172 -9.44 7.09 -22.92
N SER A 173 -10.13 8.20 -23.13
CA SER A 173 -9.71 9.26 -24.05
C SER A 173 -9.60 10.59 -23.35
N MET A 174 -8.72 11.43 -23.85
CA MET A 174 -8.48 12.78 -23.39
C MET A 174 -9.57 13.73 -23.87
N LEU A 175 -9.97 14.65 -23.00
CA LEU A 175 -10.87 15.76 -23.30
C LEU A 175 -10.38 17.02 -22.59
N GLU A 176 -10.24 18.12 -23.33
CA GLU A 176 -9.99 19.44 -22.76
C GLU A 176 -11.34 20.10 -22.48
N THR A 177 -11.67 20.24 -21.21
CA THR A 177 -13.00 20.65 -20.74
C THR A 177 -13.34 22.07 -21.20
N ASP A 178 -12.39 23.00 -21.11
CA ASP A 178 -12.57 24.40 -21.53
C ASP A 178 -12.85 24.51 -23.04
N GLU A 179 -12.13 23.79 -23.91
CA GLU A 179 -12.39 23.80 -25.35
C GLU A 179 -13.73 23.14 -25.68
N TYR A 180 -14.04 22.00 -25.06
CA TYR A 180 -15.28 21.27 -25.29
C TYR A 180 -16.52 22.08 -24.93
N GLU A 181 -16.49 22.78 -23.78
CA GLU A 181 -17.58 23.64 -23.30
C GLU A 181 -17.83 24.87 -24.19
N THR A 182 -16.90 25.24 -25.07
CA THR A 182 -17.15 26.30 -26.06
C THR A 182 -18.11 25.88 -27.17
N VAL A 183 -18.26 24.57 -27.38
CA VAL A 183 -19.05 24.00 -28.49
C VAL A 183 -20.27 23.23 -27.97
N TYR A 184 -20.12 22.49 -26.87
CA TYR A 184 -21.13 21.58 -26.33
C TYR A 184 -21.34 21.81 -24.84
N THR A 185 -22.58 21.75 -24.41
CA THR A 185 -22.98 21.69 -23.00
C THR A 185 -22.78 20.27 -22.50
N SER A 186 -21.89 20.09 -21.52
CA SER A 186 -21.67 18.80 -20.87
C SER A 186 -21.52 18.97 -19.36
N GLY A 187 -21.30 17.87 -18.65
CA GLY A 187 -20.94 17.83 -17.24
C GLY A 187 -19.50 17.36 -17.00
N TYR A 188 -18.69 17.25 -18.05
CA TYR A 188 -17.26 16.99 -17.90
C TYR A 188 -16.61 18.22 -17.25
N THR A 189 -16.14 18.07 -16.03
CA THR A 189 -15.48 19.14 -15.28
C THR A 189 -14.18 18.61 -14.70
N ALA A 190 -13.10 19.38 -14.82
CA ALA A 190 -11.83 19.09 -14.17
C ALA A 190 -11.79 19.69 -12.74
N SER A 191 -11.08 19.02 -11.83
CA SER A 191 -10.71 19.58 -10.52
C SER A 191 -9.38 20.32 -10.55
N SER A 192 -8.49 19.92 -11.45
CA SER A 192 -7.20 20.52 -11.70
C SER A 192 -7.05 20.80 -13.21
N GLY A 193 -6.42 21.92 -13.56
CA GLY A 193 -6.20 22.30 -14.95
C GLY A 193 -7.45 22.28 -15.84
N ASP A 194 -7.32 21.74 -17.05
CA ASP A 194 -8.41 21.64 -18.03
C ASP A 194 -8.57 20.27 -18.70
N ASN A 195 -7.67 19.31 -18.48
CA ASN A 195 -7.69 18.01 -19.14
C ASN A 195 -8.25 16.91 -18.24
N VAL A 196 -9.11 16.07 -18.81
CA VAL A 196 -9.65 14.88 -18.13
C VAL A 196 -9.58 13.65 -19.04
N ALA A 197 -9.53 12.47 -18.44
CA ALA A 197 -9.76 11.20 -19.11
C ALA A 197 -11.25 10.81 -19.05
N ILE A 198 -11.87 10.56 -20.19
CA ILE A 198 -13.28 10.16 -20.31
C ILE A 198 -13.40 8.73 -20.78
N ASN A 199 -14.42 8.01 -20.31
CA ASN A 199 -14.74 6.69 -20.85
C ASN A 199 -15.57 6.83 -22.14
N LEU A 200 -14.98 6.54 -23.29
CA LEU A 200 -15.71 6.67 -24.55
C LEU A 200 -16.85 5.65 -24.64
N TRP A 201 -17.98 6.09 -25.20
CA TRP A 201 -19.20 5.30 -25.42
C TRP A 201 -19.85 4.71 -24.16
N GLY A 202 -19.43 5.12 -22.96
CA GLY A 202 -19.94 4.53 -21.72
C GLY A 202 -19.42 3.12 -21.45
N ASP A 203 -18.40 2.67 -22.21
CA ASP A 203 -17.80 1.36 -22.02
C ASP A 203 -16.99 1.32 -20.70
N PRO A 204 -16.83 0.13 -20.08
CA PRO A 204 -15.92 -0.02 -18.95
C PRO A 204 -14.50 0.39 -19.32
N ALA A 205 -13.84 1.13 -18.46
CA ALA A 205 -12.48 1.63 -18.64
C ALA A 205 -11.57 1.11 -17.53
N SER A 206 -10.27 0.98 -17.78
CA SER A 206 -9.34 0.47 -16.75
C SER A 206 -7.96 1.11 -16.82
N ILE A 207 -7.29 1.09 -15.67
CA ILE A 207 -5.87 1.35 -15.52
C ILE A 207 -5.19 0.10 -14.98
N ALA A 208 -4.00 -0.22 -15.50
CA ALA A 208 -3.24 -1.37 -15.05
C ALA A 208 -1.73 -1.11 -15.08
N SER A 209 -0.98 -1.80 -14.21
CA SER A 209 0.47 -1.73 -14.10
C SER A 209 1.09 -3.13 -14.05
N ASP A 210 2.37 -3.24 -14.43
CA ASP A 210 3.14 -4.49 -14.28
C ASP A 210 3.53 -4.76 -12.81
N THR A 211 3.41 -3.76 -11.94
CA THR A 211 3.68 -3.85 -10.50
C THR A 211 2.47 -3.36 -9.72
N ASN A 212 2.23 -3.97 -8.56
CA ASN A 212 1.17 -3.56 -7.67
C ASN A 212 1.40 -2.11 -7.19
N PHE A 213 0.30 -1.40 -6.97
CA PHE A 213 0.24 -0.03 -6.47
C PHE A 213 -0.96 0.11 -5.54
N ASP A 214 -0.95 1.14 -4.69
CA ASP A 214 -2.09 1.48 -3.84
C ASP A 214 -2.85 2.64 -4.49
N LEU A 215 -4.17 2.51 -4.65
CA LEU A 215 -5.01 3.58 -5.20
C LEU A 215 -5.82 4.22 -4.08
N GLU A 216 -5.38 5.39 -3.65
CA GLU A 216 -5.95 6.12 -2.51
C GLU A 216 -7.24 6.85 -2.87
N SER A 217 -7.24 7.58 -3.98
CA SER A 217 -8.40 8.37 -4.37
C SER A 217 -8.48 8.64 -5.87
N VAL A 218 -9.69 8.94 -6.30
CA VAL A 218 -10.01 9.32 -7.68
C VAL A 218 -10.90 10.55 -7.71
N ASN A 219 -10.65 11.46 -8.65
CA ASN A 219 -11.55 12.56 -8.95
C ASN A 219 -12.46 12.21 -10.14
N LEU A 220 -13.78 12.27 -9.91
CA LEU A 220 -14.76 11.87 -10.92
C LEU A 220 -15.83 12.96 -11.13
N ALA A 221 -16.30 13.08 -12.38
CA ALA A 221 -17.43 13.94 -12.77
C ALA A 221 -18.38 13.23 -13.74
N ALA A 222 -19.70 13.41 -13.59
CA ALA A 222 -20.68 12.83 -14.51
C ALA A 222 -20.97 13.74 -15.71
N ALA A 223 -20.94 13.17 -16.92
CA ALA A 223 -21.07 13.94 -18.15
C ALA A 223 -22.51 14.38 -18.45
N TRP A 224 -23.46 13.44 -18.44
CA TRP A 224 -24.83 13.70 -18.93
C TRP A 224 -25.92 13.20 -18.01
N ASN A 225 -25.54 12.59 -16.88
CA ASN A 225 -26.49 11.96 -15.98
C ASN A 225 -26.36 12.51 -14.57
N GLU A 226 -27.47 13.00 -14.02
CA GLU A 226 -27.57 13.28 -12.59
C GLU A 226 -27.72 11.96 -11.83
N GLY A 227 -26.91 11.78 -10.78
CA GLY A 227 -26.89 10.54 -10.00
C GLY A 227 -26.32 9.35 -10.76
N LEU A 228 -25.36 9.56 -11.67
CA LEU A 228 -24.64 8.49 -12.35
C LEU A 228 -23.90 7.64 -11.31
N GLN A 229 -23.97 6.32 -11.42
CA GLN A 229 -23.18 5.44 -10.57
C GLN A 229 -21.90 5.02 -11.29
N VAL A 230 -20.78 5.02 -10.59
CA VAL A 230 -19.50 4.47 -11.08
C VAL A 230 -19.02 3.45 -10.05
N THR A 231 -18.93 2.19 -10.47
CA THR A 231 -18.27 1.13 -9.70
C THR A 231 -16.81 1.08 -10.09
N VAL A 232 -15.94 1.12 -9.08
CA VAL A 232 -14.50 0.92 -9.16
C VAL A 232 -14.21 -0.46 -8.58
N ALA A 233 -13.56 -1.34 -9.35
CA ALA A 233 -13.24 -2.71 -8.94
C ALA A 233 -11.73 -2.96 -9.00
N GLY A 234 -11.16 -3.51 -7.93
CA GLY A 234 -9.72 -3.80 -7.79
C GLY A 234 -9.39 -5.27 -8.08
N TYR A 235 -8.27 -5.49 -8.76
CA TYR A 235 -7.74 -6.80 -9.10
C TYR A 235 -6.24 -6.88 -8.78
N ASP A 236 -5.78 -8.09 -8.46
CA ASP A 236 -4.36 -8.45 -8.34
C ASP A 236 -4.08 -9.74 -9.13
N ASN A 237 -3.26 -9.64 -10.17
CA ASN A 237 -2.89 -10.71 -11.07
C ASN A 237 -4.13 -11.41 -11.68
N GLY A 238 -5.17 -10.62 -11.98
CA GLY A 238 -6.46 -11.07 -12.50
C GLY A 238 -7.40 -11.70 -11.45
N ASN A 239 -7.03 -11.69 -10.15
CA ASN A 239 -7.91 -12.10 -9.06
C ASN A 239 -8.69 -10.87 -8.56
N TYR A 240 -10.01 -11.02 -8.43
CA TYR A 240 -10.87 -9.95 -7.91
C TYR A 240 -10.69 -9.77 -6.39
N LEU A 241 -10.42 -8.55 -5.94
CA LEU A 241 -10.26 -8.20 -4.53
C LEU A 241 -11.54 -7.59 -3.93
N GLY A 242 -12.24 -6.76 -4.69
CA GLY A 242 -13.45 -6.08 -4.24
C GLY A 242 -13.88 -4.93 -5.16
N GLU A 243 -14.94 -4.24 -4.78
CA GLU A 243 -15.42 -3.05 -5.49
C GLU A 243 -16.10 -2.03 -4.57
N GLN A 244 -16.09 -0.78 -4.99
CA GLN A 244 -16.79 0.34 -4.35
C GLN A 244 -17.60 1.13 -5.39
N THR A 245 -18.81 1.55 -5.04
CA THR A 245 -19.69 2.30 -5.96
C THR A 245 -19.92 3.71 -5.45
N PHE A 246 -19.67 4.69 -6.32
CA PHE A 246 -19.91 6.11 -6.08
C PHE A 246 -21.13 6.60 -6.85
N THR A 247 -21.76 7.66 -6.34
CA THR A 247 -22.83 8.38 -7.04
C THR A 247 -22.34 9.78 -7.37
N LEU A 248 -22.29 10.11 -8.65
CA LEU A 248 -21.77 11.35 -9.19
C LEU A 248 -22.94 12.29 -9.53
N ALA A 249 -22.76 13.58 -9.26
CA ALA A 249 -23.68 14.64 -9.67
C ALA A 249 -23.27 15.20 -11.05
N TYR A 250 -24.24 15.66 -11.83
CA TYR A 250 -23.97 16.28 -13.12
C TYR A 250 -23.25 17.63 -12.94
N GLY A 251 -22.16 17.84 -13.68
CA GLY A 251 -21.39 19.10 -13.67
C GLY A 251 -20.66 19.37 -12.35
N VAL A 252 -20.37 18.32 -11.58
CA VAL A 252 -19.60 18.41 -10.34
C VAL A 252 -18.46 17.40 -10.39
N SER A 253 -17.24 17.92 -10.34
CA SER A 253 -16.05 17.13 -10.05
C SER A 253 -15.90 16.96 -8.54
N GLN A 254 -15.67 15.71 -8.12
CA GLN A 254 -15.53 15.34 -6.72
C GLN A 254 -14.46 14.25 -6.55
N THR A 255 -13.62 14.43 -5.54
CA THR A 255 -12.69 13.39 -5.08
C THR A 255 -13.39 12.37 -4.18
N PHE A 256 -13.10 11.10 -4.41
CA PHE A 256 -13.56 9.97 -3.63
C PHE A 256 -12.35 9.18 -3.12
N GLU A 257 -12.26 9.02 -1.81
CA GLU A 257 -11.30 8.09 -1.17
C GLU A 257 -11.77 6.66 -1.39
N LEU A 258 -10.83 5.78 -1.69
CA LEU A 258 -11.08 4.36 -1.86
C LEU A 258 -10.93 3.60 -0.52
N ASP A 259 -11.32 2.32 -0.52
CA ASP A 259 -11.19 1.44 0.64
C ASP A 259 -9.86 0.67 0.55
N ASP A 260 -8.91 1.02 1.42
CA ASP A 260 -7.58 0.43 1.52
C ASP A 260 -7.63 -1.11 1.56
N SER A 261 -8.66 -1.70 2.19
CA SER A 261 -8.81 -3.16 2.24
C SER A 261 -9.07 -3.84 0.89
N ILE A 262 -9.35 -3.06 -0.15
CA ILE A 262 -9.59 -3.51 -1.53
C ILE A 262 -8.51 -2.99 -2.48
N PHE A 263 -8.09 -1.74 -2.30
CA PHE A 263 -7.28 -1.00 -3.27
C PHE A 263 -5.81 -0.84 -2.87
N ASP A 264 -5.40 -1.39 -1.73
CA ASP A 264 -3.99 -1.61 -1.42
C ASP A 264 -3.48 -2.80 -2.23
N SER A 265 -2.34 -2.61 -2.89
CA SER A 265 -1.62 -3.63 -3.66
C SER A 265 -2.45 -4.24 -4.80
N VAL A 266 -3.13 -3.41 -5.60
CA VAL A 266 -3.78 -3.80 -6.86
C VAL A 266 -2.83 -3.68 -8.06
N ASP A 267 -3.03 -4.48 -9.11
CA ASP A 267 -2.35 -4.32 -10.40
C ASP A 267 -3.28 -3.83 -11.52
N GLU A 268 -4.60 -3.93 -11.32
CA GLU A 268 -5.61 -3.45 -12.26
C GLU A 268 -6.83 -2.87 -11.52
N VAL A 269 -7.31 -1.73 -11.99
CA VAL A 269 -8.56 -1.09 -11.52
C VAL A 269 -9.50 -0.86 -12.69
N VAL A 270 -10.74 -1.33 -12.56
CA VAL A 270 -11.78 -1.24 -13.60
C VAL A 270 -12.92 -0.34 -13.14
N PHE A 271 -13.25 0.64 -13.98
CA PHE A 271 -14.34 1.59 -13.81
C PHE A 271 -15.51 1.19 -14.70
N THR A 272 -16.69 1.01 -14.10
CA THR A 272 -17.93 0.71 -14.82
C THR A 272 -19.03 1.68 -14.39
N SER A 273 -19.56 2.45 -15.34
CA SER A 273 -20.61 3.44 -15.10
C SER A 273 -21.99 2.96 -15.53
N PHE A 274 -23.02 3.30 -14.75
CA PHE A 274 -24.41 2.91 -15.03
C PHE A 274 -25.43 3.78 -14.31
N GLY A 275 -26.69 3.71 -14.74
CA GLY A 275 -27.81 4.40 -14.09
C GLY A 275 -27.77 5.93 -14.29
N GLY A 276 -28.33 6.65 -13.33
CA GLY A 276 -28.54 8.09 -13.41
C GLY A 276 -29.79 8.49 -14.22
N THR A 277 -30.04 9.80 -14.27
CA THR A 277 -31.10 10.42 -15.07
C THR A 277 -30.48 11.43 -16.02
N GLU A 278 -30.72 11.26 -17.31
CA GLU A 278 -30.20 12.11 -18.36
C GLU A 278 -30.67 13.57 -18.18
N VAL A 279 -29.72 14.50 -18.25
CA VAL A 279 -29.94 15.94 -18.21
C VAL A 279 -30.04 16.46 -19.64
N ASP A 280 -30.94 17.42 -19.88
CA ASP A 280 -31.16 18.00 -21.21
C ASP A 280 -29.95 18.85 -21.63
N THR A 281 -29.07 18.30 -22.46
CA THR A 281 -27.89 18.95 -23.05
C THR A 281 -28.03 19.08 -24.57
N ASP A 282 -27.19 19.90 -25.18
CA ASP A 282 -27.22 20.17 -26.63
C ASP A 282 -26.49 19.09 -27.47
N ASP A 283 -25.63 18.28 -26.85
CA ASP A 283 -25.03 17.08 -27.44
C ASP A 283 -24.65 16.03 -26.36
N GLY A 284 -24.64 14.76 -26.77
CA GLY A 284 -24.27 13.61 -25.94
C GLY A 284 -25.40 12.95 -25.15
N ALA A 285 -25.17 11.70 -24.74
CA ALA A 285 -26.07 10.88 -23.93
C ALA A 285 -25.30 9.67 -23.36
N GLY A 286 -25.92 8.97 -22.41
CA GLY A 286 -25.40 7.71 -21.88
C GLY A 286 -24.50 7.86 -20.65
N THR A 287 -23.91 6.75 -20.22
CA THR A 287 -23.28 6.60 -18.91
C THR A 287 -21.82 7.00 -18.95
N HIS A 288 -21.52 8.24 -19.28
CA HIS A 288 -20.14 8.72 -19.36
C HIS A 288 -19.72 9.48 -18.09
N PHE A 289 -18.46 9.31 -17.73
CA PHE A 289 -17.78 10.04 -16.66
C PHE A 289 -16.44 10.59 -17.14
N ALA A 290 -15.97 11.65 -16.48
CA ALA A 290 -14.59 12.10 -16.52
C ALA A 290 -13.88 11.62 -15.25
N LEU A 291 -12.62 11.26 -15.43
CA LEU A 291 -11.60 10.98 -14.45
C LEU A 291 -10.54 12.07 -14.57
N ASP A 292 -10.21 12.70 -13.46
CA ASP A 292 -9.18 13.73 -13.37
C ASP A 292 -8.06 13.21 -12.45
N ASP A 293 -7.64 13.98 -11.45
CA ASP A 293 -6.61 13.58 -10.49
C ASP A 293 -6.87 12.19 -9.87
N LEU A 294 -5.87 11.31 -9.96
CA LEU A 294 -5.75 10.11 -9.13
C LEU A 294 -4.60 10.27 -8.14
N VAL A 295 -4.75 9.72 -6.95
CA VAL A 295 -3.65 9.63 -5.96
C VAL A 295 -3.27 8.17 -5.79
N ILE A 296 -1.99 7.86 -6.03
CA ILE A 296 -1.44 6.50 -5.88
C ILE A 296 -0.19 6.48 -4.99
N LEU A 297 0.12 5.32 -4.40
CA LEU A 297 1.36 5.02 -3.67
C LEU A 297 2.14 3.86 -4.34
#